data_AF-A0A853DNW6-F1
#
_entry.id   AF-A0A853DNW6-F1
#
_cell.length_a   1.000
_cell.length_b   1.000
_cell.length_c   1.000
_cell.angle_alpha   90.00
_cell.angle_beta   90.00
_cell.angle_gamma   90.00
#
_symmetry.space_group_name_H-M   'P 1'
#
loop_
_entity.id
_entity.type
_entity.pdbx_description
1 polymer ?
#
loop_
_entity_poly.entity_id
_entity_poly.type
_entity_poly.pdbx_seq_one_letter_code
_entity_poly.pdbx_strand_id
1 'polypeptide(L)'
;MVDAITGAGLVVVNVAAGVGTAVYAGTAFGRRPNTVRRSVVVILVLCVLALLGAGWVAFAGAGISLAAFVTAMFGNLSKTARRLVVSALALVAFSLLGAHWVLDPFAVLITIAAVRLLGRGGRGCGVDSRHREHHLQTPHAVDLRKEPVDAVPPQTAPTPSLAMYLFDDRVPAAARDKLRLISERARAASEYLTQQGRGSGIDAIEVERIRDDYAPGAVRGYLALPPWSAQGTVLADGKTGLELLIDQLDLLEHRLREIQESVALTGGEELLTHGRFLKDRFPDRGEDDLRI
;
A
#
# COMPACT_ATOMS: atom_id res chain seq x y z
N MET A 1 -4.45 47.24 25.51
CA MET A 1 -4.27 45.98 26.29
C MET A 1 -5.07 44.83 25.69
N VAL A 2 -6.28 45.06 25.16
CA VAL A 2 -7.07 44.05 24.44
C VAL A 2 -6.38 43.56 23.16
N ASP A 3 -5.76 44.44 22.35
CA ASP A 3 -5.08 44.03 21.10
C ASP A 3 -3.85 43.13 21.30
N ALA A 4 -3.15 43.25 22.43
CA ALA A 4 -2.00 42.40 22.75
C ALA A 4 -2.44 40.97 23.12
N ILE A 5 -3.60 40.83 23.78
CA ILE A 5 -4.19 39.53 24.13
C ILE A 5 -4.76 38.87 22.87
N THR A 6 -5.40 39.65 21.98
CA THR A 6 -5.90 39.16 20.69
C THR A 6 -4.76 38.70 19.79
N GLY A 7 -3.64 39.43 19.74
CA GLY A 7 -2.45 39.06 18.99
C GLY A 7 -1.77 37.78 19.50
N ALA A 8 -1.60 37.65 20.81
CA ALA A 8 -1.03 36.44 21.41
C ALA A 8 -1.93 35.21 21.19
N GLY A 9 -3.25 35.38 21.30
CA GLY A 9 -4.23 34.33 20.99
C GLY A 9 -4.14 33.85 19.54
N LEU A 10 -3.96 34.77 18.59
CA LEU A 10 -3.84 34.45 17.16
C LEU A 10 -2.57 33.63 16.85
N VAL A 11 -1.45 33.91 17.53
CA VAL A 11 -0.19 33.15 17.38
C VAL A 11 -0.35 31.72 17.91
N VAL A 12 -0.96 31.56 19.09
CA VAL A 12 -1.22 30.23 19.66
C VAL A 12 -2.14 29.41 18.76
N VAL A 13 -3.19 30.03 18.20
CA VAL A 13 -4.11 29.37 17.26
C VAL A 13 -3.38 28.94 15.99
N ASN A 14 -2.49 29.76 15.43
CA ASN A 14 -1.71 29.41 14.23
C ASN A 14 -0.68 28.29 14.47
N VAL A 15 -0.04 28.24 15.64
CA VAL A 15 0.88 27.15 16.01
C VAL A 15 0.11 25.84 16.22
N ALA A 16 -1.03 25.89 16.92
CA ALA A 16 -1.90 24.74 17.12
C ALA A 16 -2.43 24.19 15.78
N ALA A 17 -2.78 25.08 14.85
CA ALA A 17 -3.14 24.79 13.48
C ALA A 17 -2.04 24.04 12.71
N GLY A 18 -0.78 24.49 12.81
CA GLY A 18 0.36 23.82 12.18
C GLY A 18 0.56 22.38 12.70
N VAL A 19 0.53 22.20 14.03
CA VAL A 19 0.65 20.88 14.66
C VAL A 19 -0.52 19.98 14.27
N GLY A 20 -1.75 20.51 14.29
CA GLY A 20 -2.95 19.77 13.91
C GLY A 20 -2.90 19.26 12.47
N THR A 21 -2.35 20.06 11.54
CA THR A 21 -2.20 19.68 10.13
C THR A 21 -1.19 18.56 9.95
N ALA A 22 -0.06 18.58 10.67
CA ALA A 22 0.93 17.51 10.66
C ALA A 22 0.38 16.19 11.22
N VAL A 23 -0.38 16.26 12.33
CA VAL A 23 -1.07 15.10 12.90
C VAL A 23 -2.12 14.56 11.91
N TYR A 24 -2.86 15.45 11.23
CA TYR A 24 -3.84 15.05 10.23
C TYR A 24 -3.20 14.27 9.09
N ALA A 25 -2.11 14.77 8.51
CA ALA A 25 -1.36 14.06 7.48
C ALA A 25 -0.91 12.66 7.95
N GLY A 26 -0.36 12.56 9.17
CA GLY A 26 0.04 11.28 9.76
C GLY A 26 -1.12 10.30 9.95
N THR A 27 -2.32 10.79 10.27
CA THR A 27 -3.51 9.92 10.33
C THR A 27 -4.01 9.55 8.95
N ALA A 28 -4.04 10.48 7.99
CA ALA A 28 -4.59 10.26 6.66
C ALA A 28 -3.86 9.13 5.90
N PHE A 29 -2.53 9.04 6.06
CA PHE A 29 -1.69 8.02 5.40
C PHE A 29 -1.33 6.82 6.30
N GLY A 30 -1.74 6.83 7.57
CA GLY A 30 -1.38 5.80 8.54
C GLY A 30 -2.08 4.44 8.32
N ARG A 31 -1.31 3.35 8.33
CA ARG A 31 -1.79 1.95 8.18
C ARG A 31 -2.47 1.34 9.42
N ARG A 32 -2.80 2.13 10.46
CA ARG A 32 -3.31 1.61 11.74
C ARG A 32 -4.81 1.22 11.71
N PRO A 33 -5.24 0.19 12.46
CA PRO A 33 -6.61 -0.36 12.40
C PRO A 33 -7.73 0.54 12.97
N ASN A 34 -7.42 1.74 13.49
CA ASN A 34 -8.41 2.69 14.04
C ASN A 34 -8.27 4.11 13.45
N THR A 35 -7.71 4.23 12.25
CA THR A 35 -7.42 5.52 11.61
C THR A 35 -8.67 6.38 11.43
N VAL A 36 -9.82 5.80 11.02
CA VAL A 36 -11.02 6.56 10.66
C VAL A 36 -11.56 7.40 11.82
N ARG A 37 -11.72 6.81 13.02
CA ARG A 37 -12.26 7.53 14.19
C ARG A 37 -11.33 8.66 14.63
N ARG A 38 -10.01 8.46 14.52
CA ARG A 38 -9.00 9.47 14.87
C ARG A 38 -8.98 10.60 13.84
N SER A 39 -9.07 10.29 12.55
CA SER A 39 -9.11 11.31 11.49
C SER A 39 -10.35 12.21 11.61
N VAL A 40 -11.53 11.67 11.96
CA VAL A 40 -12.74 12.49 12.17
C VAL A 40 -12.54 13.52 13.29
N VAL A 41 -11.98 13.10 14.43
CA VAL A 41 -11.71 14.01 15.55
C VAL A 41 -10.73 15.10 15.13
N VAL A 42 -9.66 14.74 14.41
CA VAL A 42 -8.67 15.71 13.94
C VAL A 42 -9.27 16.69 12.92
N ILE A 43 -10.10 16.21 11.98
CA ILE A 43 -10.80 17.07 11.01
C ILE A 43 -11.69 18.09 11.73
N LEU A 44 -12.44 17.65 12.76
CA LEU A 44 -13.31 18.52 13.55
C LEU A 44 -12.50 19.60 14.28
N VAL A 45 -11.37 19.21 14.89
CA VAL A 45 -10.44 20.15 15.55
C VAL A 45 -9.89 21.17 14.54
N LEU A 46 -9.53 20.75 13.33
CA LEU A 46 -9.05 21.65 12.27
C LEU A 46 -10.14 22.61 11.78
N CYS A 47 -11.40 22.17 11.69
CA CYS A 47 -12.53 23.04 11.33
C CYS A 47 -12.76 24.12 12.40
N VAL A 48 -12.68 23.74 13.68
CA VAL A 48 -12.79 24.69 14.80
C VAL A 48 -11.64 25.71 14.78
N LEU A 49 -10.41 25.27 14.52
CA LEU A 49 -9.25 26.16 14.39
C LEU A 49 -9.38 27.13 13.21
N ALA A 50 -9.95 26.67 12.08
CA ALA A 50 -10.20 27.52 10.93
C ALA A 50 -11.26 28.62 11.24
N LEU A 51 -12.32 28.29 12.00
CA LEU A 51 -13.31 29.27 12.47
C LEU A 51 -12.73 30.27 13.49
N LEU A 52 -11.72 29.87 14.26
CA LEU A 52 -11.03 30.71 15.25
C LEU A 52 -10.00 31.68 14.64
N GLY A 53 -9.86 31.73 13.30
CA GLY A 53 -9.01 32.69 12.60
C GLY A 53 -7.82 32.10 11.84
N ALA A 54 -7.60 30.78 11.89
CA ALA A 54 -6.55 30.12 11.11
C ALA A 54 -7.04 29.72 9.70
N GLY A 55 -7.44 30.70 8.89
CA GLY A 55 -8.01 30.45 7.55
C GLY A 55 -7.08 29.68 6.60
N TRP A 56 -5.75 29.77 6.79
CA TRP A 56 -4.77 29.03 5.98
C TRP A 56 -4.86 27.50 6.15
N VAL A 57 -5.37 27.03 7.28
CA VAL A 57 -5.55 25.60 7.58
C VAL A 57 -6.56 24.95 6.67
N ALA A 58 -7.59 25.70 6.23
CA ALA A 58 -8.58 25.19 5.30
C ALA A 58 -7.93 24.78 3.97
N PHE A 59 -6.93 25.54 3.50
CA PHE A 59 -6.19 25.24 2.28
C PHE A 59 -5.31 23.99 2.44
N ALA A 60 -4.54 23.90 3.53
CA ALA A 60 -3.65 22.77 3.78
C ALA A 60 -4.44 21.47 4.10
N GLY A 61 -5.49 21.58 4.91
CA GLY A 61 -6.38 20.47 5.26
C GLY A 61 -7.12 19.91 4.05
N ALA A 62 -7.57 20.79 3.14
CA ALA A 62 -8.21 20.35 1.90
C ALA A 62 -7.25 19.57 0.99
N GLY A 63 -5.99 20.02 0.84
CA GLY A 63 -4.98 19.32 0.04
C GLY A 63 -4.70 17.89 0.57
N ILE A 64 -4.58 17.74 1.88
CA ILE A 64 -4.36 16.43 2.52
C ILE A 64 -5.61 15.53 2.35
N SER A 65 -6.80 16.09 2.49
CA SER A 65 -8.07 15.37 2.29
C SER A 65 -8.23 14.89 0.85
N LEU A 66 -7.82 15.72 -0.12
CA LEU A 66 -7.83 15.41 -1.55
C LEU A 66 -6.86 14.27 -1.87
N ALA A 67 -5.63 14.35 -1.37
CA ALA A 67 -4.64 13.30 -1.54
C ALA A 67 -5.13 11.96 -0.92
N ALA A 68 -5.70 12.01 0.28
CA ALA A 68 -6.28 10.83 0.92
C ALA A 68 -7.47 10.25 0.13
N PHE A 69 -8.32 11.10 -0.45
CA PHE A 69 -9.43 10.68 -1.32
C PHE A 69 -8.91 10.00 -2.59
N VAL A 70 -7.91 10.59 -3.25
CA VAL A 70 -7.27 10.02 -4.44
C VAL A 70 -6.66 8.65 -4.11
N THR A 71 -5.84 8.55 -3.07
CA THR A 71 -5.24 7.27 -2.65
C THR A 71 -6.29 6.21 -2.34
N ALA A 72 -7.39 6.61 -1.69
CA ALA A 72 -8.50 5.72 -1.39
C ALA A 72 -9.28 5.28 -2.65
N MET A 73 -9.37 6.15 -3.67
CA MET A 73 -10.09 5.88 -4.92
C MET A 73 -9.35 4.87 -5.82
N PHE A 74 -8.02 4.89 -5.80
CA PHE A 74 -7.20 3.90 -6.52
C PHE A 74 -6.98 2.59 -5.74
N GLY A 75 -7.42 2.52 -4.48
CA GLY A 75 -7.37 1.32 -3.65
C GLY A 75 -8.58 0.39 -3.84
N ASN A 76 -8.65 -0.67 -3.03
CA ASN A 76 -9.79 -1.60 -3.04
C ASN A 76 -11.05 -0.92 -2.46
N LEU A 77 -12.05 -0.61 -3.31
CA LEU A 77 -13.25 0.15 -2.92
C LEU A 77 -14.03 -0.51 -1.76
N SER A 78 -14.16 -1.84 -1.74
CA SER A 78 -14.93 -2.55 -0.70
C SER A 78 -14.31 -2.46 0.71
N LYS A 79 -12.98 -2.41 0.78
CA LYS A 79 -12.23 -2.27 2.05
C LYS A 79 -12.04 -0.81 2.44
N THR A 80 -12.16 0.12 1.49
CA THR A 80 -11.80 1.53 1.64
C THR A 80 -13.00 2.48 1.60
N ALA A 81 -14.22 1.97 1.38
CA ALA A 81 -15.46 2.74 1.30
C ALA A 81 -15.66 3.72 2.47
N ARG A 82 -15.40 3.29 3.72
CA ARG A 82 -15.51 4.18 4.88
C ARG A 82 -14.49 5.33 4.87
N ARG A 83 -13.30 5.11 4.33
CA ARG A 83 -12.28 6.16 4.19
C ARG A 83 -12.67 7.17 3.11
N LEU A 84 -13.24 6.69 2.00
CA LEU A 84 -13.77 7.54 0.92
C LEU A 84 -14.87 8.48 1.41
N VAL A 85 -15.82 7.97 2.18
CA VAL A 85 -16.91 8.80 2.72
C VAL A 85 -16.38 9.88 3.67
N VAL A 86 -15.41 9.53 4.51
CA VAL A 86 -14.84 10.49 5.48
C VAL A 86 -13.99 11.55 4.80
N SER A 87 -13.18 11.19 3.79
CA SER A 87 -12.42 12.19 3.03
C SER A 87 -13.32 13.06 2.14
N ALA A 88 -14.39 12.51 1.57
CA ALA A 88 -15.40 13.28 0.85
C ALA A 88 -16.11 14.31 1.76
N LEU A 89 -16.53 13.88 2.97
CA LEU A 89 -17.13 14.78 3.95
C LEU A 89 -16.16 15.86 4.41
N ALA A 90 -14.87 15.53 4.58
CA ALA A 90 -13.83 16.50 4.92
C ALA A 90 -13.67 17.55 3.81
N LEU A 91 -13.66 17.14 2.53
CA LEU A 91 -13.56 18.05 1.39
C LEU A 91 -14.75 19.02 1.32
N VAL A 92 -15.97 18.52 1.56
CA VAL A 92 -17.17 19.37 1.65
C VAL A 92 -17.09 20.35 2.82
N ALA A 93 -16.65 19.90 4.00
CA ALA A 93 -16.48 20.75 5.16
C ALA A 93 -15.46 21.87 4.90
N PHE A 94 -14.26 21.55 4.40
CA PHE A 94 -13.25 22.56 4.09
C PHE A 94 -13.65 23.53 2.97
N SER A 95 -14.46 23.06 2.00
CA SER A 95 -15.01 23.92 0.96
C SER A 95 -15.93 25.01 1.52
N LEU A 96 -16.80 24.67 2.48
CA LEU A 96 -17.67 25.63 3.17
C LEU A 96 -16.89 26.67 4.01
N LEU A 97 -15.68 26.32 4.47
CA LEU A 97 -14.80 27.21 5.23
C LEU A 97 -13.90 28.12 4.37
N GLY A 98 -14.13 28.20 3.05
CA GLY A 98 -13.46 29.16 2.16
C GLY A 98 -12.51 28.55 1.13
N ALA A 99 -12.26 27.24 1.17
CA ALA A 99 -11.48 26.52 0.16
C ALA A 99 -12.34 26.12 -1.06
N HIS A 100 -12.99 27.11 -1.68
CA HIS A 100 -13.87 26.90 -2.83
C HIS A 100 -13.16 26.36 -4.08
N TRP A 101 -11.86 26.64 -4.25
CA TRP A 101 -11.00 26.10 -5.33
C TRP A 101 -10.94 24.56 -5.37
N VAL A 102 -11.37 23.89 -4.31
CA VAL A 102 -11.37 22.43 -4.18
C VAL A 102 -12.60 21.80 -4.85
N LEU A 103 -13.65 22.59 -5.10
CA LEU A 103 -14.89 22.10 -5.71
C LEU A 103 -14.65 21.59 -7.14
N ASP A 104 -13.84 22.30 -7.92
CA ASP A 104 -13.53 21.93 -9.31
C ASP A 104 -12.83 20.56 -9.42
N PRO A 105 -11.70 20.30 -8.73
CA PRO A 105 -11.07 18.98 -8.77
C PRO A 105 -11.92 17.90 -8.08
N PHE A 106 -12.67 18.24 -7.02
CA PHE A 106 -13.51 17.28 -6.33
C PHE A 106 -14.69 16.81 -7.18
N ALA A 107 -15.32 17.71 -7.93
CA ALA A 107 -16.40 17.37 -8.85
C ALA A 107 -15.92 16.35 -9.89
N VAL A 108 -14.76 16.59 -10.53
CA VAL A 108 -14.14 15.67 -11.50
C VAL A 108 -13.83 14.32 -10.88
N LEU A 109 -13.30 14.28 -9.66
CA LEU A 109 -12.98 13.03 -8.97
C LEU A 109 -14.25 12.25 -8.56
N ILE A 110 -15.34 12.93 -8.18
CA ILE A 110 -16.64 12.30 -7.93
C ILE A 110 -17.19 11.70 -9.21
N THR A 111 -17.13 12.39 -10.35
CA THR A 111 -17.59 11.83 -11.63
C THR A 111 -16.78 10.59 -12.01
N ILE A 112 -15.45 10.63 -11.87
CA ILE A 112 -14.58 9.47 -12.13
C ILE A 112 -14.92 8.31 -11.18
N ALA A 113 -15.11 8.58 -9.89
CA ALA A 113 -15.48 7.57 -8.90
C ALA A 113 -16.87 6.97 -9.19
N ALA A 114 -17.84 7.80 -9.58
CA ALA A 114 -19.18 7.38 -9.96
C ALA A 114 -19.17 6.51 -11.23
N VAL A 115 -18.41 6.91 -12.27
CA VAL A 115 -18.23 6.10 -13.49
C VAL A 115 -17.59 4.74 -13.17
N ARG A 116 -16.58 4.71 -12.29
CA ARG A 116 -15.98 3.44 -11.80
C ARG A 116 -16.97 2.58 -11.01
N LEU A 117 -17.84 3.19 -10.21
CA LEU A 117 -18.82 2.49 -9.40
C LEU A 117 -19.98 1.95 -10.26
N LEU A 118 -20.48 2.74 -11.19
CA LEU A 118 -21.51 2.33 -12.17
C LEU A 118 -20.96 1.28 -13.16
N GLY A 119 -19.70 1.40 -13.56
CA GLY A 119 -19.01 0.38 -14.36
C GLY A 119 -18.83 -0.97 -13.63
N ARG A 120 -18.88 -0.98 -12.30
CA ARG A 120 -18.93 -2.22 -11.48
C ARG A 120 -20.36 -2.69 -11.20
N GLY A 121 -21.36 -1.81 -11.31
CA GLY A 121 -22.78 -2.09 -11.05
C GLY A 121 -23.49 -2.98 -12.09
N GLY A 122 -22.84 -3.32 -13.19
CA GLY A 122 -23.38 -4.20 -14.23
C GLY A 122 -23.28 -5.72 -13.97
N ARG A 123 -22.76 -6.16 -12.81
CA ARG A 123 -22.71 -7.59 -12.44
C ARG A 123 -23.28 -7.80 -11.05
N GLY A 124 -24.59 -7.98 -10.98
CA GLY A 124 -25.26 -8.24 -9.71
C GLY A 124 -26.74 -8.53 -9.84
N CYS A 125 -27.12 -9.49 -10.68
CA CYS A 125 -28.42 -10.16 -10.55
C CYS A 125 -28.22 -11.67 -10.58
N GLY A 126 -28.69 -12.32 -9.52
CA GLY A 126 -28.97 -13.76 -9.45
C GLY A 126 -27.77 -14.64 -9.15
N VAL A 127 -27.64 -15.12 -7.91
CA VAL A 127 -28.23 -16.40 -7.52
C VAL A 127 -28.35 -16.38 -6.00
N ASP A 128 -29.62 -16.34 -5.58
CA ASP A 128 -30.07 -16.68 -4.24
C ASP A 128 -29.74 -18.15 -3.97
N SER A 129 -29.13 -18.44 -2.82
CA SER A 129 -28.97 -19.81 -2.32
C SER A 129 -29.35 -19.85 -0.86
N ARG A 130 -30.60 -19.47 -0.61
CA ARG A 130 -31.38 -19.94 0.54
C ARG A 130 -31.87 -21.36 0.29
N HIS A 131 -31.25 -22.30 1.01
CA HIS A 131 -31.60 -23.70 1.33
C HIS A 131 -30.37 -24.57 1.07
N ARG A 132 -29.77 -25.21 2.07
CA ARG A 132 -30.41 -26.24 2.88
C ARG A 132 -29.57 -26.50 4.14
N GLU A 133 -29.82 -25.75 5.21
CA GLU A 133 -29.44 -26.14 6.56
C GLU A 133 -30.52 -27.09 7.09
N HIS A 134 -30.17 -28.36 7.31
CA HIS A 134 -30.95 -29.26 8.15
C HIS A 134 -30.01 -30.32 8.74
N HIS A 135 -29.84 -30.23 10.07
CA HIS A 135 -29.26 -31.21 11.00
C HIS A 135 -27.73 -31.38 10.89
N LEU A 136 -26.91 -31.11 11.92
CA LEU A 136 -27.04 -31.61 13.30
C LEU A 136 -26.65 -30.58 14.38
N GLN A 137 -27.43 -30.65 15.46
CA GLN A 137 -27.26 -30.11 16.82
C GLN A 137 -25.91 -29.47 17.20
N THR A 138 -26.01 -28.22 17.67
CA THR A 138 -25.23 -27.72 18.81
C THR A 138 -25.85 -28.27 20.11
N PRO A 139 -25.02 -28.67 21.09
CA PRO A 139 -24.99 -27.86 22.31
C PRO A 139 -23.60 -27.82 22.96
N HIS A 140 -23.01 -26.63 23.07
CA HIS A 140 -22.54 -26.08 24.35
C HIS A 140 -22.01 -24.66 24.15
N ALA A 141 -22.58 -23.73 24.91
CA ALA A 141 -22.10 -22.37 25.05
C ALA A 141 -20.74 -22.39 25.77
N VAL A 142 -19.68 -22.01 25.06
CA VAL A 142 -18.42 -21.59 25.66
C VAL A 142 -18.19 -20.13 25.31
N ASP A 143 -18.18 -19.33 26.37
CA ASP A 143 -17.80 -17.93 26.42
C ASP A 143 -16.38 -17.74 25.85
N LEU A 144 -16.28 -17.34 24.58
CA LEU A 144 -15.02 -16.92 23.97
C LEU A 144 -14.82 -15.43 24.21
N ARG A 145 -14.32 -15.13 25.40
CA ARG A 145 -13.43 -14.00 25.62
C ARG A 145 -12.43 -13.96 24.45
N LYS A 146 -12.55 -12.91 23.65
CA LYS A 146 -11.66 -12.47 22.56
C LYS A 146 -10.21 -12.92 22.78
N GLU A 147 -9.86 -14.10 22.28
CA GLU A 147 -8.48 -14.46 22.02
C GLU A 147 -8.02 -13.65 20.79
N PRO A 148 -6.75 -13.21 20.78
CA PRO A 148 -6.16 -12.70 19.55
C PRO A 148 -6.32 -13.80 18.51
N VAL A 149 -6.71 -13.45 17.29
CA VAL A 149 -6.68 -14.37 16.16
C VAL A 149 -5.23 -14.78 15.97
N ASP A 150 -4.85 -15.88 16.61
CA ASP A 150 -3.61 -16.57 16.34
C ASP A 150 -3.55 -16.83 14.85
N ALA A 151 -2.34 -16.64 14.33
CA ALA A 151 -1.97 -16.87 12.96
C ALA A 151 -2.69 -18.10 12.41
N VAL A 152 -3.10 -18.01 11.14
CA VAL A 152 -3.27 -19.20 10.29
C VAL A 152 -2.14 -20.16 10.68
N PRO A 153 -2.44 -21.40 11.13
CA PRO A 153 -1.40 -22.32 11.56
C PRO A 153 -0.33 -22.38 10.47
N PRO A 154 0.97 -22.39 10.79
CA PRO A 154 1.98 -22.66 9.80
C PRO A 154 1.61 -24.00 9.18
N GLN A 155 1.20 -23.96 7.91
CA GLN A 155 0.99 -25.18 7.14
C GLN A 155 2.32 -25.91 7.17
N THR A 156 2.40 -26.92 8.02
CA THR A 156 3.59 -27.76 8.27
C THR A 156 3.68 -28.88 7.24
N ALA A 157 2.96 -28.74 6.11
CA ALA A 157 3.35 -29.45 4.91
C ALA A 157 4.66 -28.81 4.43
N PRO A 158 5.68 -29.60 4.03
CA PRO A 158 6.84 -29.03 3.35
C PRO A 158 6.29 -28.23 2.16
N THR A 159 6.39 -26.91 2.20
CA THR A 159 6.05 -26.08 1.05
C THR A 159 6.98 -26.56 -0.05
N PRO A 160 6.45 -27.19 -1.11
CA PRO A 160 7.29 -27.67 -2.18
C PRO A 160 8.04 -26.46 -2.72
N SER A 161 9.37 -26.58 -2.74
CA SER A 161 10.23 -25.49 -3.19
C SER A 161 9.87 -25.14 -4.63
N LEU A 162 10.11 -23.88 -5.02
CA LEU A 162 9.88 -23.41 -6.39
C LEU A 162 10.44 -24.39 -7.45
N ALA A 163 11.56 -25.04 -7.13
CA ALA A 163 12.22 -26.05 -7.96
C ALA A 163 11.31 -27.25 -8.28
N MET A 164 10.46 -27.70 -7.36
CA MET A 164 9.55 -28.83 -7.59
C MET A 164 8.53 -28.52 -8.70
N TYR A 165 8.03 -27.28 -8.76
CA TYR A 165 7.09 -26.86 -9.80
C TYR A 165 7.70 -26.75 -11.19
N LEU A 166 9.03 -26.62 -11.30
CA LEU A 166 9.71 -26.60 -12.61
C LEU A 166 9.63 -27.95 -13.34
N PHE A 167 9.42 -29.04 -12.58
CA PHE A 167 9.33 -30.40 -13.10
C PHE A 167 7.90 -30.92 -13.19
N ASP A 168 6.89 -30.11 -12.81
CA ASP A 168 5.50 -30.52 -12.89
C ASP A 168 4.95 -30.37 -14.32
N ASP A 169 4.58 -31.48 -14.94
CA ASP A 169 4.03 -31.53 -16.31
C ASP A 169 2.72 -30.77 -16.46
N ARG A 170 1.96 -30.56 -15.37
CA ARG A 170 0.73 -29.78 -15.40
C ARG A 170 1.00 -28.28 -15.50
N VAL A 171 2.23 -27.83 -15.26
CA VAL A 171 2.63 -26.42 -15.41
C VAL A 171 3.06 -26.15 -16.86
N PRO A 172 2.35 -25.26 -17.59
CA PRO A 172 2.68 -24.96 -18.98
C PRO A 172 4.09 -24.41 -19.16
N ALA A 173 4.69 -24.65 -20.34
CA ALA A 173 6.07 -24.26 -20.64
C ALA A 173 6.33 -22.76 -20.36
N ALA A 174 5.44 -21.88 -20.81
CA ALA A 174 5.55 -20.44 -20.58
C ALA A 174 5.61 -20.05 -19.09
N ALA A 175 4.88 -20.76 -18.23
CA ALA A 175 4.93 -20.52 -16.79
C ALA A 175 6.23 -21.08 -16.18
N ARG A 176 6.72 -22.24 -16.65
CA ARG A 176 8.00 -22.79 -16.22
C ARG A 176 9.18 -21.87 -16.56
N ASP A 177 9.17 -21.26 -17.75
CA ASP A 177 10.22 -20.31 -18.14
C ASP A 177 10.24 -19.08 -17.23
N LYS A 178 9.07 -18.53 -16.87
CA LYS A 178 8.97 -17.43 -15.90
C LYS A 178 9.40 -17.84 -14.50
N LEU A 179 9.07 -19.06 -14.06
CA LEU A 179 9.52 -19.57 -12.76
C LEU A 179 11.05 -19.72 -12.71
N ARG A 180 11.70 -20.19 -13.77
CA ARG A 180 13.18 -20.23 -13.86
C ARG A 180 13.74 -18.82 -13.73
N LEU A 181 13.20 -17.88 -14.49
CA LEU A 181 13.63 -16.50 -14.48
C LEU A 181 13.49 -15.84 -13.10
N ILE A 182 12.35 -16.05 -12.43
CA ILE A 182 12.12 -15.61 -11.04
C ILE A 182 13.13 -16.26 -10.09
N SER A 183 13.40 -17.56 -10.23
CA SER A 183 14.34 -18.28 -9.38
C SER A 183 15.76 -17.73 -9.49
N GLU A 184 16.22 -17.46 -10.72
CA GLU A 184 17.54 -16.89 -11.02
C GLU A 184 17.65 -15.47 -10.46
N ARG A 185 16.63 -14.65 -10.68
CA ARG A 185 16.60 -13.27 -10.17
C ARG A 185 16.52 -13.19 -8.66
N ALA A 186 15.70 -14.03 -8.02
CA ALA A 186 15.61 -14.07 -6.56
C ALA A 186 16.93 -14.50 -5.94
N ARG A 187 17.63 -15.47 -6.55
CA ARG A 187 18.98 -15.88 -6.12
C ARG A 187 19.96 -14.73 -6.25
N ALA A 188 20.04 -14.12 -7.43
CA ALA A 188 20.93 -12.99 -7.69
C ALA A 188 20.64 -11.78 -6.76
N ALA A 189 19.37 -11.47 -6.51
CA ALA A 189 18.97 -10.40 -5.60
C ALA A 189 19.38 -10.70 -4.14
N SER A 190 19.18 -11.94 -3.68
CA SER A 190 19.58 -12.37 -2.33
C SER A 190 21.10 -12.31 -2.13
N GLU A 191 21.86 -12.79 -3.12
CA GLU A 191 23.33 -12.73 -3.11
C GLU A 191 23.81 -11.27 -3.07
N TYR A 192 23.22 -10.40 -3.89
CA TYR A 192 23.56 -8.98 -3.95
C TYR A 192 23.24 -8.26 -2.64
N LEU A 193 22.06 -8.47 -2.07
CA LEU A 193 21.67 -7.91 -0.77
C LEU A 193 22.61 -8.35 0.35
N THR A 194 23.03 -9.62 0.34
CA THR A 194 23.99 -10.15 1.31
C THR A 194 25.36 -9.48 1.18
N GLN A 195 25.86 -9.29 -0.05
CA GLN A 195 27.13 -8.60 -0.31
C GLN A 195 27.11 -7.14 0.14
N GLN A 196 25.95 -6.48 0.10
CA GLN A 196 25.76 -5.10 0.58
C GLN A 196 25.51 -5.01 2.10
N GLY A 197 25.62 -6.12 2.85
CA GLY A 197 25.34 -6.15 4.29
C GLY A 197 23.86 -5.99 4.65
N ARG A 198 22.95 -6.11 3.66
CA ARG A 198 21.49 -5.97 3.80
C ARG A 198 20.75 -7.32 3.78
N GLY A 199 21.46 -8.42 4.02
CA GLY A 199 20.91 -9.79 3.96
C GLY A 199 19.81 -10.13 4.96
N SER A 200 19.57 -9.29 5.97
CA SER A 200 18.46 -9.40 6.94
C SER A 200 17.46 -8.25 6.86
N GLY A 201 17.59 -7.38 5.85
CA GLY A 201 16.72 -6.22 5.66
C GLY A 201 15.32 -6.60 5.14
N ILE A 202 14.44 -5.60 5.09
CA ILE A 202 13.07 -5.77 4.57
C ILE A 202 13.08 -6.31 3.13
N ASP A 203 13.99 -5.80 2.31
CA ASP A 203 14.15 -6.24 0.92
C ASP A 203 14.57 -7.72 0.81
N ALA A 204 15.45 -8.18 1.71
CA ALA A 204 15.86 -9.60 1.75
C ALA A 204 14.69 -10.50 2.14
N ILE A 205 13.89 -10.09 3.12
CA ILE A 205 12.67 -10.79 3.52
C ILE A 205 11.63 -10.80 2.38
N GLU A 206 11.51 -9.71 1.62
CA GLU A 206 10.59 -9.64 0.47
C GLU A 206 11.03 -10.60 -0.65
N VAL A 207 12.33 -10.66 -0.97
CA VAL A 207 12.89 -11.62 -1.94
C VAL A 207 12.66 -13.08 -1.49
N GLU A 208 12.89 -13.38 -0.22
CA GLU A 208 12.65 -14.71 0.36
C GLU A 208 11.18 -15.11 0.23
N ARG A 209 10.25 -14.22 0.60
CA ARG A 209 8.80 -14.48 0.47
C ARG A 209 8.35 -14.65 -0.98
N ILE A 210 8.91 -13.89 -1.91
CA ILE A 210 8.61 -14.07 -3.34
C ILE A 210 8.97 -15.49 -3.78
N ARG A 211 10.15 -15.97 -3.37
CA ARG A 211 10.68 -17.30 -3.73
C ARG A 211 9.92 -18.43 -3.05
N ASP A 212 9.64 -18.31 -1.76
CA ASP A 212 9.23 -19.43 -0.92
C ASP A 212 7.71 -19.49 -0.70
N ASP A 213 7.01 -18.34 -0.78
CA ASP A 213 5.58 -18.26 -0.51
C ASP A 213 4.75 -17.81 -1.73
N TYR A 214 5.11 -16.68 -2.35
CA TYR A 214 4.23 -16.02 -3.33
C TYR A 214 4.22 -16.71 -4.69
N ALA A 215 5.40 -16.96 -5.28
CA ALA A 215 5.46 -17.66 -6.57
C ALA A 215 4.93 -19.11 -6.46
N PRO A 216 5.31 -19.91 -5.45
CA PRO A 216 4.69 -21.22 -5.21
C PRO A 216 3.17 -21.12 -4.96
N GLY A 217 2.71 -20.08 -4.26
CA GLY A 217 1.29 -19.80 -4.04
C GLY A 217 0.51 -19.59 -5.33
N ALA A 218 1.04 -18.81 -6.27
CA ALA A 218 0.43 -18.56 -7.57
C ALA A 218 0.29 -19.86 -8.39
N VAL A 219 1.36 -20.67 -8.43
CA VAL A 219 1.34 -21.96 -9.12
C VAL A 219 0.34 -22.94 -8.49
N ARG A 220 0.26 -23.00 -7.15
CA ARG A 220 -0.76 -23.80 -6.46
C ARG A 220 -2.18 -23.39 -6.83
N GLY A 221 -2.43 -22.08 -6.92
CA GLY A 221 -3.72 -21.55 -7.37
C GLY A 221 -4.09 -22.02 -8.77
N TYR A 222 -3.12 -22.02 -9.69
CA TYR A 222 -3.32 -22.56 -11.04
C TYR A 222 -3.56 -24.08 -11.05
N LEU A 223 -2.76 -24.85 -10.32
CA LEU A 223 -2.86 -26.31 -10.29
C LEU A 223 -4.13 -26.82 -9.58
N ALA A 224 -4.73 -26.00 -8.72
CA ALA A 224 -6.02 -26.28 -8.10
C ALA A 224 -7.19 -26.16 -9.09
N LEU A 225 -7.00 -25.51 -10.24
CA LEU A 225 -8.02 -25.42 -11.29
C LEU A 225 -8.16 -26.78 -12.01
N PRO A 226 -9.40 -27.20 -12.34
CA PRO A 226 -9.62 -28.32 -13.25
C PRO A 226 -8.89 -28.10 -14.60
N PRO A 227 -8.21 -29.11 -15.18
CA PRO A 227 -7.37 -28.94 -16.38
C PRO A 227 -8.10 -28.29 -17.57
N TRP A 228 -9.37 -28.64 -17.79
CA TRP A 228 -10.20 -28.08 -18.86
C TRP A 228 -10.51 -26.59 -18.66
N SER A 229 -10.56 -26.13 -17.40
CA SER A 229 -10.87 -24.74 -17.07
C SER A 229 -9.63 -23.83 -17.07
N ALA A 230 -8.46 -24.38 -16.73
CA ALA A 230 -7.23 -23.62 -16.55
C ALA A 230 -6.75 -22.91 -17.83
N GLN A 231 -7.03 -23.49 -19.00
CA GLN A 231 -6.63 -22.94 -20.31
C GLN A 231 -7.81 -22.44 -21.14
N GLY A 232 -8.99 -23.04 -20.99
CA GLY A 232 -10.13 -22.79 -21.90
C GLY A 232 -11.23 -21.89 -21.32
N THR A 233 -11.30 -21.73 -19.99
CA THR A 233 -12.38 -20.97 -19.36
C THR A 233 -11.88 -19.61 -18.89
N VAL A 234 -12.57 -18.56 -19.31
CA VAL A 234 -12.37 -17.21 -18.80
C VAL A 234 -12.79 -17.17 -17.33
N LEU A 235 -11.89 -16.76 -16.46
CA LEU A 235 -12.08 -16.80 -15.01
C LEU A 235 -12.36 -15.41 -14.44
N ALA A 236 -11.41 -14.49 -14.62
CA ALA A 236 -11.48 -13.13 -14.08
C ALA A 236 -10.95 -12.15 -15.14
N ASP A 237 -11.58 -10.98 -15.24
CA ASP A 237 -11.17 -9.87 -16.12
C ASP A 237 -10.98 -10.24 -17.60
N GLY A 238 -11.74 -11.23 -18.09
CA GLY A 238 -11.62 -11.70 -19.47
C GLY A 238 -10.46 -12.66 -19.71
N LYS A 239 -9.69 -13.01 -18.67
CA LYS A 239 -8.48 -13.82 -18.76
C LYS A 239 -8.71 -15.28 -18.35
N THR A 240 -7.98 -16.17 -18.99
CA THR A 240 -7.89 -17.60 -18.62
C THR A 240 -7.08 -17.78 -17.34
N GLY A 241 -7.16 -18.96 -16.72
CA GLY A 241 -6.33 -19.30 -15.56
C GLY A 241 -4.83 -19.22 -15.85
N LEU A 242 -4.42 -19.59 -17.07
CA LEU A 242 -3.03 -19.48 -17.53
C LEU A 242 -2.58 -18.03 -17.65
N GLU A 243 -3.38 -17.18 -18.31
CA GLU A 243 -3.06 -15.76 -18.44
C GLU A 243 -2.94 -15.08 -17.07
N LEU A 244 -3.84 -15.41 -16.14
CA LEU A 244 -3.77 -14.89 -14.79
C LEU A 244 -2.51 -15.34 -14.03
N LEU A 245 -2.10 -16.61 -14.20
CA LEU A 245 -0.85 -17.10 -13.64
C LEU A 245 0.35 -16.32 -14.20
N ILE A 246 0.38 -16.12 -15.53
CA ILE A 246 1.47 -15.40 -16.19
C ILE A 246 1.56 -13.96 -15.68
N ASP A 247 0.43 -13.25 -15.57
CA ASP A 247 0.40 -11.88 -15.03
C ASP A 247 0.93 -11.81 -13.60
N GLN A 248 0.56 -12.80 -12.76
CA GLN A 248 1.03 -12.86 -11.37
C GLN A 248 2.54 -13.10 -11.30
N LEU A 249 3.07 -13.99 -12.13
CA LEU A 249 4.52 -14.24 -12.20
C LEU A 249 5.27 -13.00 -12.74
N ASP A 250 4.72 -12.30 -13.72
CA ASP A 250 5.32 -11.06 -14.24
C ASP A 250 5.34 -9.94 -13.20
N LEU A 251 4.28 -9.82 -12.41
CA LEU A 251 4.26 -8.91 -11.28
C LEU A 251 5.39 -9.24 -10.29
N LEU A 252 5.55 -10.51 -9.92
CA LEU A 252 6.61 -10.93 -8.99
C LEU A 252 8.01 -10.70 -9.57
N GLU A 253 8.22 -10.97 -10.86
CA GLU A 253 9.48 -10.68 -11.56
C GLU A 253 9.79 -9.17 -11.52
N HIS A 254 8.78 -8.33 -11.78
CA HIS A 254 8.95 -6.88 -11.76
C HIS A 254 9.35 -6.39 -10.36
N ARG A 255 8.72 -6.91 -9.30
CA ARG A 255 9.08 -6.57 -7.92
C ARG A 255 10.52 -6.94 -7.57
N LEU A 256 11.01 -8.11 -8.01
CA LEU A 256 12.42 -8.48 -7.83
C LEU A 256 13.38 -7.49 -8.50
N ARG A 257 13.01 -6.98 -9.68
CA ARG A 257 13.81 -5.99 -10.40
C ARG A 257 13.83 -4.64 -9.68
N GLU A 258 12.67 -4.16 -9.22
CA GLU A 258 12.57 -2.92 -8.44
C GLU A 258 13.42 -2.98 -7.17
N ILE A 259 13.45 -4.13 -6.48
CA ILE A 259 14.32 -4.32 -5.32
C ILE A 259 15.79 -4.16 -5.72
N GLN A 260 16.24 -4.83 -6.79
CA GLN A 260 17.63 -4.70 -7.27
C GLN A 260 18.00 -3.26 -7.62
N GLU A 261 17.11 -2.55 -8.34
CA GLU A 261 17.30 -1.14 -8.71
C GLU A 261 17.38 -0.24 -7.47
N SER A 262 16.50 -0.45 -6.48
CA SER A 262 16.48 0.34 -5.25
C SER A 262 17.77 0.18 -4.42
N VAL A 263 18.32 -1.04 -4.35
CA VAL A 263 19.57 -1.31 -3.65
C VAL A 263 20.74 -0.66 -4.38
N ALA A 264 20.77 -0.72 -5.71
CA ALA A 264 21.78 -0.06 -6.52
C ALA A 264 21.77 1.46 -6.35
N LEU A 265 20.58 2.08 -6.36
CA LEU A 265 20.42 3.52 -6.12
C LEU A 265 20.90 3.92 -4.73
N THR A 266 20.49 3.18 -3.71
CA THR A 266 20.92 3.43 -2.31
C THR A 266 22.43 3.33 -2.16
N GLY A 267 23.06 2.32 -2.78
CA GLY A 267 24.52 2.19 -2.80
C GLY A 267 25.22 3.38 -3.49
N GLY A 268 24.63 3.91 -4.56
CA GLY A 268 25.13 5.10 -5.25
C GLY A 268 25.09 6.36 -4.37
N GLU A 269 23.99 6.58 -3.64
CA GLU A 269 23.85 7.71 -2.70
C GLU A 269 24.85 7.63 -1.54
N GLU A 270 25.11 6.42 -1.04
CA GLU A 270 26.10 6.17 0.01
C GLU A 270 27.52 6.51 -0.46
N LEU A 271 27.90 6.12 -1.69
CA LEU A 271 29.17 6.52 -2.30
C LEU A 271 29.29 8.04 -2.46
N LEU A 272 28.24 8.71 -2.92
CA LEU A 272 28.26 10.18 -3.08
C LEU A 272 28.40 10.90 -1.75
N THR A 273 27.71 10.41 -0.72
CA THR A 273 27.79 10.94 0.65
C THR A 273 29.20 10.75 1.22
N HIS A 274 29.78 9.55 1.06
CA HIS A 274 31.14 9.27 1.47
C HIS A 274 32.16 10.14 0.73
N GLY A 275 31.99 10.35 -0.58
CA GLY A 275 32.86 11.21 -1.38
C GLY A 275 32.82 12.68 -0.94
N ARG A 276 31.64 13.20 -0.55
CA ARG A 276 31.52 14.56 0.03
C ARG A 276 32.23 14.63 1.37
N PHE A 277 32.01 13.66 2.25
CA PHE A 277 32.70 13.59 3.53
C PHE A 277 34.23 13.57 3.38
N LEU A 278 34.76 12.79 2.43
CA LEU A 278 36.20 12.76 2.16
C LEU A 278 36.74 14.10 1.67
N LYS A 279 36.00 14.81 0.81
CA LYS A 279 36.36 16.16 0.36
C LYS A 279 36.39 17.17 1.51
N ASP A 280 35.39 17.14 2.38
CA ASP A 280 35.29 18.04 3.53
C ASP A 280 36.39 17.72 4.58
N ARG A 281 36.79 16.46 4.70
CA ARG A 281 37.82 16.01 5.65
C ARG A 281 39.25 16.29 5.17
N PHE A 282 39.48 16.36 3.86
CA PHE A 282 40.80 16.56 3.26
C PHE A 282 40.80 17.72 2.23
N PRO A 283 40.51 18.97 2.64
CA PRO A 283 40.45 20.11 1.72
C PRO A 283 41.83 20.52 1.16
N ASP A 284 42.93 20.30 1.90
CA ASP A 284 44.23 20.96 1.64
C ASP A 284 45.42 20.00 1.39
N ARG A 285 45.26 18.99 0.52
CA ARG A 285 46.41 18.16 0.08
C ARG A 285 46.81 18.35 -1.39
N GLY A 286 46.31 19.38 -2.06
CA GLY A 286 46.52 19.59 -3.50
C GLY A 286 47.39 20.78 -3.90
N GLU A 287 47.53 21.82 -3.07
CA GLU A 287 48.15 23.09 -3.50
C GLU A 287 49.47 23.46 -2.80
N ASP A 288 49.79 22.91 -1.62
CA ASP A 288 51.01 23.28 -0.87
C ASP A 288 52.23 22.37 -1.13
N ASP A 289 52.04 21.20 -1.76
CA ASP A 289 53.13 20.21 -2.00
C ASP A 289 53.78 20.32 -3.40
N LEU A 290 53.34 21.28 -4.22
CA LEU A 290 53.89 21.58 -5.56
C LEU A 290 54.79 22.83 -5.58
N ARG A 291 55.20 23.32 -4.40
CA ARG A 291 56.16 24.43 -4.23
C ARG A 291 57.38 23.99 -3.44
N ILE A 292 58.15 23.04 -3.96
CA ILE A 292 59.57 22.83 -3.60
C ILE A 292 60.37 22.59 -4.87
#